data_AF-A0A842PD79-F1
#
_entry.id   AF-A0A842PD79-F1
#
_cell.length_a   1.000
_cell.length_b   1.000
_cell.length_c   1.000
_cell.angle_alpha   90.00
_cell.angle_beta   90.00
_cell.angle_gamma   90.00
#
_symmetry.space_group_name_H-M   'P 1'
#
loop_
_entity.id
_entity.type
_entity.pdbx_description
1 polymer ?
#
loop_
_entity_poly.entity_id
_entity_poly.type
_entity_poly.pdbx_seq_one_letter_code
_entity_poly.pdbx_strand_id
1 'polypeptide(L)' 'MSDDKMKIICKWCTVSKECHIVSQETSEHQGAYGIDDVVMAKVKIHKHFKGKNYCKGSDRTTSVPLNEIVKYNEKLKD' A
#
# COMPACT_ATOMS: atom_id res chain seq x y z
N MET A 1 4.29 -11.93 17.23
CA MET A 1 4.51 -10.67 16.47
C MET A 1 3.45 -10.65 15.41
N SER A 2 2.47 -9.77 15.56
CA SER A 2 1.23 -9.80 14.79
C SER A 2 1.55 -9.61 13.31
N ASP A 3 1.16 -10.61 12.52
CA ASP A 3 1.09 -10.55 11.07
C ASP A 3 0.09 -9.43 10.73
N ASP A 4 0.57 -8.18 10.61
CA ASP A 4 -0.22 -7.00 10.26
C ASP A 4 -0.63 -7.12 8.78
N LYS A 5 -1.56 -8.05 8.54
CA LYS A 5 -2.18 -8.29 7.25
C LYS A 5 -3.09 -7.10 7.00
N MET A 6 -2.67 -6.25 6.08
CA MET A 6 -3.40 -5.07 5.69
C MET A 6 -4.08 -5.28 4.35
N LYS A 7 -5.28 -4.74 4.20
CA LYS A 7 -5.95 -4.67 2.90
C LYS A 7 -5.39 -3.46 2.16
N ILE A 8 -4.76 -3.71 1.02
CA ILE A 8 -4.29 -2.68 0.10
C ILE A 8 -5.07 -2.79 -1.21
N ILE A 9 -5.43 -1.64 -1.77
CA ILE A 9 -5.92 -1.57 -3.15
C ILE A 9 -4.74 -1.74 -4.10
N CYS A 10 -4.81 -2.73 -4.98
CA CYS A 10 -3.89 -2.77 -6.11
C CYS A 10 -4.09 -1.52 -6.98
N LYS A 11 -3.08 -0.65 -7.06
CA LYS A 11 -3.08 0.58 -7.88
C LYS A 11 -3.46 0.32 -9.35
N TRP A 12 -3.21 -0.88 -9.86
CA TRP A 12 -3.42 -1.23 -11.28
C TRP A 12 -4.83 -1.73 -11.61
N CYS A 13 -5.54 -2.31 -10.65
CA CYS A 13 -6.85 -2.91 -10.92
C CYS A 13 -7.92 -2.58 -9.90
N THR A 14 -7.61 -1.73 -8.93
CA THR A 14 -8.48 -1.27 -7.85
C THR A 14 -9.10 -2.38 -7.00
N VAL A 15 -8.57 -3.61 -7.09
CA VAL A 15 -9.02 -4.73 -6.27
C VAL A 15 -8.33 -4.65 -4.92
N SER A 16 -9.11 -4.71 -3.84
CA SER A 16 -8.58 -4.85 -2.50
C SER A 16 -8.06 -6.28 -2.27
N LYS A 17 -6.83 -6.41 -1.80
CA LYS A 17 -6.26 -7.69 -1.38
C LYS A 17 -5.49 -7.55 -0.09
N GLU A 18 -5.48 -8.62 0.68
CA GLU A 18 -4.60 -8.76 1.83
C GLU A 18 -3.15 -8.84 1.34
N CYS A 19 -2.32 -7.97 1.88
CA CYS A 19 -0.89 -7.92 1.63
C CYS A 19 -0.17 -7.58 2.94
N HIS A 20 1.16 -7.52 2.89
CA HIS A 20 1.98 -7.12 4.02
C HIS A 20 2.99 -6.05 3.63
N ILE A 21 3.33 -5.22 4.60
CA ILE A 21 4.43 -4.26 4.50
C ILE A 21 5.73 -5.04 4.56
N VAL A 22 6.60 -4.88 3.57
CA VAL A 22 7.94 -5.49 3.57
C VAL A 22 8.99 -4.57 4.17
N SER A 23 8.81 -3.25 4.05
CA SER A 23 9.72 -2.25 4.63
C SER A 23 9.00 -0.91 4.78
N GLN A 24 9.48 -0.07 5.68
CA GLN A 24 9.05 1.32 5.83
C GLN A 24 10.28 2.21 5.71
N GLU A 25 10.15 3.29 4.95
CA GLU A 25 11.21 4.25 4.69
C GLU A 25 10.63 5.65 4.88
N THR A 26 11.29 6.50 5.68
CA THR A 26 10.91 7.91 5.79
C THR A 26 11.54 8.65 4.62
N SER A 27 10.74 9.37 3.85
CA SER A 27 11.20 10.26 2.78
C SER A 27 10.90 11.70 3.15
N GLU A 28 11.94 12.53 3.13
CA GLU A 28 11.82 13.97 3.25
C GLU A 28 11.19 14.53 1.98
N HIS A 29 10.05 15.18 2.12
CA HIS A 29 9.37 15.89 1.04
C HIS A 29 9.55 17.38 1.27
N GLN A 30 10.24 18.07 0.35
CA GLN A 30 10.27 19.53 0.37
C GLN A 30 8.94 20.08 -0.15
N GLY A 31 8.03 20.39 0.76
CA GLY A 31 6.77 21.06 0.48
C GLY A 31 6.93 22.58 0.37
N ALA A 32 5.85 23.27 -0.04
CA ALA A 32 5.84 24.72 -0.19
C ALA A 32 6.01 25.49 1.15
N TYR A 33 5.84 24.82 2.29
CA TYR A 33 5.88 25.41 3.64
C TYR A 33 6.99 24.83 4.54
N GLY A 34 7.86 23.95 4.02
CA GLY A 34 8.92 23.31 4.82
C GLY A 34 9.31 21.92 4.33
N ILE A 35 10.14 21.23 5.11
CA ILE A 35 10.47 19.81 4.92
C ILE A 35 9.43 19.01 5.72
N ASP A 36 8.61 18.23 5.02
CA ASP A 36 7.63 17.32 5.62
C ASP A 36 8.15 15.88 5.50
N ASP A 37 8.26 15.18 6.63
CA ASP A 37 8.62 13.77 6.65
C ASP A 37 7.40 12.91 6.28
N VAL A 38 7.48 12.23 5.13
CA VAL A 38 6.44 11.28 4.70
C VAL A 38 6.96 9.87 4.89
N VAL A 39 6.29 9.11 5.77
CA VAL A 39 6.57 7.68 5.93
C VAL A 39 5.98 6.92 4.75
N MET A 40 6.85 6.36 3.91
CA MET A 40 6.52 5.52 2.77
C MET A 40 6.64 4.05 3.18
N ALA A 41 5.58 3.27 2.98
CA ALA A 41 5.60 1.83 3.17
C ALA A 41 5.82 1.12 1.83
N LYS A 42 6.85 0.28 1.74
CA LYS A 42 6.97 -0.72 0.67
C LYS A 42 6.04 -1.87 0.99
N VAL A 43 5.11 -2.10 0.08
CA VAL A 43 4.09 -3.13 0.17
C VAL A 43 4.31 -4.14 -0.92
N LYS A 44 4.38 -5.43 -0.55
CA LYS A 44 4.38 -6.50 -1.54
C LYS A 44 2.95 -6.86 -1.87
N ILE A 45 2.52 -6.57 -3.09
CA ILE A 45 1.21 -6.97 -3.60
C ILE A 45 1.27 -8.42 -4.04
N HIS A 46 0.46 -9.27 -3.43
CA HIS A 46 0.41 -10.70 -3.74
C HIS A 46 -0.26 -10.96 -5.09
N LYS A 47 -0.12 -12.20 -5.58
CA LYS A 47 -0.72 -12.59 -6.85
C LYS A 47 -2.23 -12.45 -6.81
N HIS A 48 -2.79 -11.70 -7.75
CA HIS A 48 -4.24 -11.53 -7.84
C HIS A 48 -4.72 -11.28 -9.28
N PHE A 49 -6.01 -11.51 -9.47
CA PHE A 49 -6.69 -11.40 -10.75
C PHE A 49 -7.54 -10.13 -10.81
N LYS A 50 -7.62 -9.55 -12.01
CA LYS A 50 -8.61 -8.56 -12.41
C LYS A 50 -9.63 -9.26 -13.31
N GLY A 51 -10.77 -9.64 -12.74
CA GLY A 51 -11.75 -10.48 -13.44
C GLY A 51 -11.14 -11.85 -13.79
N LYS A 52 -11.08 -12.18 -15.08
CA LYS A 52 -10.51 -13.45 -15.59
C LYS A 52 -9.00 -13.41 -15.89
N ASN A 53 -8.35 -12.24 -15.80
CA ASN A 53 -6.94 -12.06 -16.17
C ASN A 53 -6.07 -11.74 -14.94
N TYR A 54 -4.78 -12.08 -15.00
CA TYR A 54 -3.83 -11.63 -13.97
C TYR A 54 -3.70 -10.10 -13.98
N CYS A 55 -3.65 -9.50 -12.80
CA CYS A 55 -3.41 -8.07 -12.70
C CYS A 55 -1.96 -7.74 -13.08
N LYS A 56 -1.74 -6.63 -13.81
CA LYS A 56 -0.38 -6.13 -14.12
C LYS A 56 0.44 -5.78 -12.87
N GLY A 57 -0.24 -5.44 -11.78
CA GLY A 57 0.34 -5.15 -10.47
C GLY A 57 0.49 -6.36 -9.55
N SER A 58 0.17 -7.56 -10.05
CA SER A 58 0.27 -8.81 -9.32
C SER A 58 1.74 -9.17 -9.04
N ASP A 59 2.05 -9.62 -7.83
CA ASP A 59 3.40 -10.02 -7.39
C ASP A 59 4.46 -8.91 -7.50
N ARG A 60 4.05 -7.65 -7.27
CA ARG A 60 4.94 -6.48 -7.35
C ARG A 60 5.03 -5.77 -6.02
N THR A 61 6.19 -5.19 -5.77
CA THR A 61 6.37 -4.26 -4.65
C THR A 61 6.01 -2.85 -5.10
N THR A 62 5.26 -2.12 -4.28
CA THR A 62 4.93 -0.71 -4.52
C THR A 62 5.19 0.09 -3.25
N SER A 63 5.66 1.32 -3.40
CA SER A 63 5.78 2.26 -2.29
C SER A 63 4.55 3.14 -2.24
N VAL A 64 3.86 3.13 -1.10
CA VAL A 64 2.66 3.94 -0.85
C VAL A 64 2.82 4.66 0.49
N PRO A 65 2.29 5.87 0.65
CA PRO A 65 2.33 6.57 1.94
C PRO A 65 1.61 5.74 3.00
N LEU A 66 2.24 5.53 4.15
CA LEU A 66 1.66 4.73 5.24
C LEU A 66 0.31 5.29 5.69
N ASN A 67 0.19 6.61 5.74
CA ASN A 67 -1.05 7.30 6.11
C ASN A 67 -2.22 6.94 5.18
N GLU A 68 -1.97 6.78 3.88
CA GLU A 68 -3.01 6.40 2.91
C GLU A 68 -3.47 4.95 3.11
N ILE A 69 -2.54 4.05 3.45
CA ILE A 69 -2.85 2.66 3.78
C ILE A 69 -3.72 2.60 5.04
N VAL A 70 -3.32 3.31 6.10
CA VAL A 70 -4.04 3.32 7.38
C VAL A 70 -5.45 3.85 7.19
N LYS A 71 -5.61 5.02 6.57
CA LYS A 71 -6.92 5.61 6.25
C LYS A 71 -7.81 4.67 5.44
N TYR A 72 -7.22 3.93 4.50
CA TYR A 72 -7.98 2.97 3.71
C TYR A 72 -8.43 1.76 4.53
N ASN A 73 -7.55 1.21 5.38
CA ASN A 73 -7.90 0.08 6.24
C ASN A 73 -8.96 0.48 7.27
N GLU A 74 -8.92 1.71 7.80
CA GLU A 74 -9.99 2.25 8.66
C GLU A 74 -11.34 2.31 7.94
N LYS A 75 -11.38 2.74 6.67
CA LYS A 75 -12.61 2.75 5.85
C LYS A 75 -13.15 1.37 5.51
N LEU A 76 -12.34 0.32 5.63
CA LEU A 76 -12.72 -1.07 5.38
C LEU A 76 -13.03 -1.87 6.65
N LYS A 77 -12.92 -1.26 7.84
CA LYS A 77 -13.42 -1.82 9.09
C LYS A 77 -14.93 -1.55 9.18
N ASP A 78 -15.69 -2.24 8.33
CA ASP A 78 -17.14 -2.47 8.50
C ASP A 78 -17.34 -3.91 8.95
#